data_AF-A0A1U7DWI0-F1
#
_entry.id   AF-A0A1U7DWI0-F1
#
_cell.length_a   1.000
_cell.length_b   1.000
_cell.length_c   1.000
_cell.angle_alpha   90.00
_cell.angle_beta   90.00
_cell.angle_gamma   90.00
#
_symmetry.space_group_name_H-M   'P 1'
#
loop_
_entity.id
_entity.type
_entity.pdbx_description
1 polymer ?
#
loop_
_entity_poly.entity_id
_entity_poly.type
_entity_poly.pdbx_seq_one_letter_code
_entity_poly.pdbx_strand_id
1 'polypeptide(L)'
;MKYFKMNLKLFITLIVLVLSVNVFAQNKGKALLDEVSKKVKSYDNISIDFKYTLENLSENIKQETRGDVIMQGEKYKLNILGVTRLFNGSKLYTISPEDEEVTISSEGENEEDAITPSKMLSFYEDGYTYQLDIQQNIKGRKIQYVKLTPIDSNSELESILLGIDAQTKHIYNLIQIGKNGAKTTLTVNSFKTNQPISNSLFTFDANKYQDYYINNLD
;
A
#
# COMPACT_ATOMS: atom_id res chain seq x y z
N MET A 1 -51.40 16.99 -4.73
CA MET A 1 -49.97 17.04 -4.31
C MET A 1 -49.60 18.47 -3.98
N LYS A 2 -49.27 18.79 -2.72
CA LYS A 2 -48.70 20.09 -2.34
C LYS A 2 -47.18 20.00 -2.50
N TYR A 3 -46.62 20.72 -3.46
CA TYR A 3 -45.16 20.84 -3.58
C TYR A 3 -44.64 21.67 -2.40
N PHE A 4 -43.74 21.08 -1.61
CA PHE A 4 -43.05 21.78 -0.53
C PHE A 4 -42.12 22.82 -1.18
N LYS A 5 -42.47 24.12 -1.09
CA LYS A 5 -41.58 25.21 -1.54
C LYS A 5 -40.41 25.30 -0.55
N MET A 6 -39.34 24.57 -0.82
CA MET A 6 -38.10 24.68 -0.06
C MET A 6 -37.50 26.07 -0.30
N ASN A 7 -37.27 26.82 0.77
CA ASN A 7 -36.79 28.20 0.70
C ASN A 7 -35.36 28.21 0.14
N LEU A 8 -35.11 28.93 -0.96
CA LEU A 8 -33.83 28.90 -1.68
C LEU A 8 -32.63 29.20 -0.76
N LYS A 9 -32.80 30.10 0.23
CA LYS A 9 -31.79 30.38 1.25
C LYS A 9 -31.50 29.17 2.13
N LEU A 10 -32.52 28.42 2.55
CA LEU A 10 -32.39 27.21 3.36
C LEU A 10 -31.67 26.09 2.58
N PHE A 11 -31.96 25.98 1.27
CA PHE A 11 -31.30 25.03 0.39
C PHE A 11 -29.81 25.36 0.20
N ILE A 12 -29.48 26.63 -0.01
CA ILE A 12 -28.08 27.09 -0.12
C ILE A 12 -27.33 26.87 1.20
N THR A 13 -27.93 27.17 2.35
CA THR A 13 -27.31 26.91 3.67
C THR A 13 -27.05 25.42 3.89
N LEU A 14 -27.98 24.55 3.48
CA LEU A 14 -27.81 23.10 3.58
C LEU A 14 -26.67 22.61 2.68
N ILE A 15 -26.56 23.12 1.45
CA ILE A 15 -25.46 22.82 0.54
C ILE A 15 -24.11 23.26 1.13
N VAL A 16 -24.02 24.48 1.66
CA VAL A 16 -22.78 24.98 2.29
C VAL A 16 -22.39 24.13 3.50
N LEU A 17 -23.37 23.71 4.32
CA LEU A 17 -23.11 22.85 5.47
C LEU A 17 -22.58 21.47 5.02
N VAL A 18 -23.20 20.86 4.01
CA VAL A 18 -22.75 19.57 3.45
C VAL A 18 -21.36 19.69 2.82
N LEU A 19 -21.07 20.77 2.11
CA LEU A 19 -19.73 21.01 1.56
C LEU A 19 -18.68 21.18 2.66
N SER A 20 -19.02 21.89 3.75
CA SER A 20 -18.08 22.11 4.86
C SER A 20 -17.66 20.82 5.57
N VAL A 21 -18.59 19.89 5.85
CA VAL A 21 -18.26 18.62 6.52
C VAL A 21 -17.35 17.72 5.66
N ASN A 22 -17.50 17.76 4.33
CA ASN A 22 -16.64 17.01 3.41
C ASN A 22 -15.20 17.55 3.43
N VAL A 23 -15.02 18.88 3.39
CA VAL A 23 -13.68 19.52 3.46
C VAL A 23 -12.99 19.20 4.79
N PHE A 24 -13.72 19.21 5.91
CA PHE A 24 -13.14 18.86 7.22
C PHE A 24 -12.71 17.40 7.31
N ALA A 25 -13.48 16.45 6.75
CA ALA A 25 -13.13 15.02 6.76
C ALA A 25 -11.90 14.72 5.90
N GLN A 26 -11.79 15.39 4.74
CA GLN A 26 -10.64 15.27 3.84
C GLN A 26 -9.35 15.76 4.49
N ASN A 27 -9.40 16.92 5.15
CA ASN A 27 -8.23 17.49 5.83
C ASN A 27 -7.72 16.60 6.98
N LYS A 28 -8.62 15.96 7.73
CA LYS A 28 -8.22 15.06 8.83
C LYS A 28 -7.64 13.73 8.33
N GLY A 29 -8.21 13.15 7.28
CA GLY A 29 -7.70 11.92 6.67
C GLY A 29 -6.27 12.14 6.15
N LYS A 30 -6.07 13.22 5.40
CA LYS A 30 -4.74 13.58 4.89
C LYS A 30 -3.74 13.84 6.03
N ALA A 31 -4.12 14.59 7.06
CA ALA A 31 -3.23 14.87 8.19
C ALA A 31 -2.74 13.59 8.89
N LEU A 32 -3.63 12.60 9.08
CA LEU A 32 -3.25 11.31 9.65
C LEU A 32 -2.27 10.55 8.75
N LEU A 33 -2.50 10.55 7.43
CA LEU A 33 -1.59 9.93 6.47
C LEU A 33 -0.22 10.62 6.42
N ASP A 34 -0.18 11.94 6.55
CA ASP A 34 1.05 12.73 6.64
C ASP A 34 1.85 12.35 7.90
N GLU A 35 1.19 12.07 9.04
CA GLU A 35 1.86 11.57 10.26
C GLU A 35 2.47 10.17 10.05
N VAL A 36 1.74 9.28 9.38
CA VAL A 36 2.24 7.92 9.04
C VAL A 36 3.49 8.04 8.17
N SER A 37 3.42 8.85 7.11
CA SER A 37 4.53 9.05 6.17
C SER A 37 5.78 9.59 6.87
N LYS A 38 5.63 10.65 7.68
CA LYS A 38 6.74 11.23 8.47
C LYS A 38 7.39 10.18 9.38
N LYS A 39 6.59 9.32 10.00
CA LYS A 39 7.08 8.27 10.89
C LYS A 39 7.85 7.20 10.13
N VAL A 40 7.33 6.73 9.01
CA VAL A 40 8.01 5.78 8.12
C VAL A 40 9.37 6.35 7.68
N LYS A 41 9.39 7.60 7.21
CA LYS A 41 10.60 8.30 6.76
C LYS A 41 11.65 8.57 7.87
N SER A 42 11.27 8.44 9.15
CA SER A 42 12.20 8.62 10.28
C SER A 42 13.01 7.37 10.64
N TYR A 43 12.68 6.21 10.08
CA TYR A 43 13.35 4.95 10.39
C TYR A 43 14.56 4.73 9.49
N ASP A 44 15.65 4.23 10.07
CA ASP A 44 16.85 3.85 9.33
C ASP A 44 16.58 2.62 8.45
N ASN A 45 15.82 1.66 8.99
CA ASN A 45 15.34 0.49 8.27
C ASN A 45 14.01 0.00 8.84
N ILE A 46 13.28 -0.74 8.01
CA ILE A 46 11.99 -1.31 8.34
C ILE A 46 11.97 -2.78 7.91
N SER A 47 11.46 -3.66 8.75
CA SER A 47 11.19 -5.06 8.45
C SER A 47 9.73 -5.37 8.75
N ILE A 48 9.02 -5.88 7.74
CA ILE A 48 7.58 -6.16 7.81
C ILE A 48 7.33 -7.60 7.41
N ASP A 49 6.61 -8.35 8.25
CA ASP A 49 5.99 -9.60 7.84
C ASP A 49 4.52 -9.33 7.57
N PHE A 50 3.99 -9.80 6.45
CA PHE A 50 2.61 -9.53 6.06
C PHE A 50 1.90 -10.76 5.51
N LYS A 51 0.58 -10.67 5.53
CA LYS A 51 -0.33 -11.61 4.87
C LYS A 51 -0.98 -10.93 3.68
N TYR A 52 -0.94 -11.58 2.53
CA TYR A 52 -1.63 -11.17 1.32
C TYR A 52 -2.84 -12.07 1.09
N THR A 53 -3.98 -11.47 0.75
CA THR A 53 -5.16 -12.23 0.30
C THR A 53 -5.76 -11.58 -0.92
N LEU A 54 -6.13 -12.39 -1.92
CA LEU A 54 -6.96 -12.01 -3.06
C LEU A 54 -8.28 -12.77 -2.97
N GLU A 55 -9.39 -12.04 -2.99
CA GLU A 55 -10.74 -12.62 -3.00
C GLU A 55 -11.57 -11.99 -4.11
N ASN A 56 -12.18 -12.82 -4.96
CA ASN A 56 -13.19 -12.40 -5.92
C ASN A 56 -14.35 -13.38 -5.86
N LEU A 57 -15.48 -12.95 -5.26
CA LEU A 57 -16.62 -13.83 -5.00
C LEU A 57 -17.35 -14.24 -6.28
N SER A 58 -17.41 -13.36 -7.29
CA SER A 58 -18.10 -13.66 -8.56
C SER A 58 -17.35 -14.72 -9.37
N GLU A 59 -16.03 -14.74 -9.26
CA GLU A 59 -15.14 -15.70 -9.93
C GLU A 59 -14.78 -16.91 -9.05
N ASN A 60 -15.30 -16.96 -7.81
CA ASN A 60 -14.99 -17.98 -6.81
C ASN A 60 -13.48 -18.12 -6.54
N ILE A 61 -12.76 -17.00 -6.57
CA ILE A 61 -11.32 -16.94 -6.29
C ILE A 61 -11.11 -16.57 -4.83
N LYS A 62 -10.29 -17.36 -4.13
CA LYS A 62 -9.75 -17.02 -2.82
C LYS A 62 -8.34 -17.56 -2.69
N GLN A 63 -7.36 -16.67 -2.63
CA GLN A 63 -5.96 -17.00 -2.48
C GLN A 63 -5.40 -16.27 -1.27
N GLU A 64 -4.51 -16.95 -0.54
CA GLU A 64 -3.79 -16.37 0.58
C GLU A 64 -2.32 -16.78 0.48
N THR A 65 -1.42 -15.82 0.67
CA THR A 65 0.01 -16.09 0.83
C THR A 65 0.60 -15.20 1.93
N ARG A 66 1.85 -15.48 2.29
CA ARG A 66 2.64 -14.65 3.18
C ARG A 66 3.79 -14.04 2.39
N GLY A 67 4.25 -12.91 2.87
CA GLY A 67 5.45 -12.27 2.37
C GLY A 67 6.13 -11.48 3.47
N ASP A 68 7.32 -11.03 3.14
CA ASP A 68 8.11 -10.18 4.01
C ASP A 68 8.87 -9.16 3.18
N VAL A 69 9.21 -8.05 3.82
CA VAL A 69 10.07 -7.04 3.22
C VAL A 69 11.01 -6.46 4.25
N ILE A 70 12.26 -6.23 3.85
CA ILE A 70 13.22 -5.41 4.58
C ILE A 70 13.65 -4.27 3.67
N MET A 71 13.64 -3.04 4.19
CA MET A 71 13.99 -1.80 3.48
C MET A 71 15.02 -0.99 4.27
N GLN A 72 15.97 -0.36 3.56
CA GLN A 72 16.89 0.64 4.10
C GLN A 72 17.18 1.69 3.02
N GLY A 73 16.73 2.93 3.24
CA GLY A 73 16.68 3.94 2.18
C GLY A 73 15.89 3.39 0.99
N GLU A 74 16.45 3.50 -0.22
CA GLU A 74 15.83 2.94 -1.42
C GLU A 74 16.02 1.42 -1.57
N LYS A 75 17.00 0.82 -0.87
CA LYS A 75 17.31 -0.61 -1.01
C LYS A 75 16.23 -1.46 -0.35
N TYR A 76 15.88 -2.57 -0.99
CA TYR A 76 14.90 -3.49 -0.42
C TYR A 76 15.13 -4.95 -0.82
N LYS A 77 14.63 -5.85 0.02
CA LYS A 77 14.41 -7.26 -0.32
C LYS A 77 12.96 -7.58 0.03
N LEU A 78 12.16 -7.91 -0.98
CA LEU A 78 10.75 -8.26 -0.88
C LEU A 78 10.57 -9.71 -1.32
N ASN A 79 9.94 -10.52 -0.48
CA ASN A 79 9.51 -11.87 -0.84
C ASN A 79 7.97 -11.89 -0.85
N ILE A 80 7.36 -12.22 -1.97
CA ILE A 80 5.90 -12.29 -2.10
C ILE A 80 5.53 -13.20 -3.28
N LEU A 81 4.45 -13.98 -3.14
CA LEU A 81 3.92 -14.83 -4.23
C LEU A 81 4.99 -15.75 -4.87
N GLY A 82 5.92 -16.27 -4.06
CA GLY A 82 7.00 -17.16 -4.53
C GLY A 82 8.19 -16.44 -5.17
N VAL A 83 8.11 -15.14 -5.43
CA VAL A 83 9.15 -14.35 -6.08
C VAL A 83 9.93 -13.53 -5.05
N THR A 84 11.26 -13.45 -5.22
CA THR A 84 12.11 -12.50 -4.49
C THR A 84 12.46 -11.33 -5.40
N ARG A 85 12.10 -10.11 -4.99
CA ARG A 85 12.57 -8.86 -5.60
C ARG A 85 13.60 -8.24 -4.69
N LEU A 86 14.83 -8.16 -5.18
CA LEU A 86 15.98 -7.61 -4.48
C LEU A 86 16.46 -6.37 -5.23
N PHE A 87 16.47 -5.22 -4.57
CA PHE A 87 16.98 -3.99 -5.13
C PHE A 87 18.14 -3.47 -4.28
N ASN A 88 19.29 -3.26 -4.93
CA ASN A 88 20.54 -2.91 -4.24
C ASN A 88 20.86 -1.41 -4.23
N GLY A 89 19.98 -0.56 -4.79
CA GLY A 89 20.23 0.87 -5.01
C GLY A 89 20.64 1.23 -6.44
N SER A 90 20.77 0.24 -7.34
CA SER A 90 21.12 0.46 -8.75
C SER A 90 20.49 -0.56 -9.68
N LYS A 91 20.44 -1.84 -9.28
CA LYS A 91 19.87 -2.94 -10.06
C LYS A 91 18.76 -3.64 -9.29
N LEU A 92 17.70 -3.99 -10.01
CA LEU A 92 16.64 -4.86 -9.55
C LEU A 92 16.92 -6.29 -10.02
N TYR A 93 16.89 -7.22 -9.09
CA TYR A 93 16.97 -8.66 -9.32
C TYR A 93 15.62 -9.27 -8.97
N THR A 94 14.95 -9.85 -9.96
CA THR A 94 13.72 -10.61 -9.77
C THR A 94 14.07 -12.08 -9.89
N ILE A 95 13.94 -12.83 -8.80
CA ILE A 95 14.31 -14.23 -8.71
C ILE A 95 13.01 -15.03 -8.61
N SER A 96 12.76 -15.88 -9.61
CA SER A 96 11.66 -16.84 -9.63
C SER A 96 12.23 -18.26 -9.43
N PRO A 97 12.13 -18.84 -8.23
CA PRO A 97 12.57 -20.21 -7.99
C PRO A 97 11.78 -21.25 -8.76
N GLU A 98 10.50 -20.98 -9.06
CA GLU A 98 9.64 -21.89 -9.83
C GLU A 98 10.09 -22.01 -11.27
N ASP A 99 10.51 -20.89 -11.88
CA ASP A 99 10.96 -20.84 -13.27
C ASP A 99 12.47 -21.06 -13.42
N GLU A 100 13.19 -21.24 -12.31
CA GLU A 100 14.66 -21.27 -12.28
C GLU A 100 15.27 -20.06 -13.02
N GLU A 101 14.65 -18.88 -12.90
CA GLU A 101 15.07 -17.64 -13.61
C GLU A 101 15.46 -16.53 -12.64
N VAL A 102 16.51 -15.79 -12.99
CA VAL A 102 16.84 -14.47 -12.44
C VAL A 102 16.79 -13.43 -13.55
N THR A 103 15.85 -12.50 -13.46
CA THR A 103 15.80 -11.31 -14.31
C THR A 103 16.55 -10.16 -13.63
N ILE A 104 17.45 -9.52 -14.37
CA ILE A 104 18.25 -8.38 -13.93
C ILE A 104 17.92 -7.17 -14.81
N SER A 105 17.53 -6.07 -14.17
CA SER A 105 17.28 -4.81 -14.85
C SER A 105 17.90 -3.63 -14.11
N SER A 106 18.23 -2.57 -14.84
CA SER A 106 18.48 -1.26 -14.28
C SER A 106 17.18 -0.68 -13.71
N GLU A 107 17.28 0.16 -12.68
CA GLU A 107 16.15 1.02 -12.31
C GLU A 107 15.94 2.04 -13.43
N GLY A 108 14.85 1.95 -14.19
CA GLY A 108 14.59 2.94 -15.24
C GLY A 108 13.49 2.65 -16.24
N GLU A 109 13.11 1.39 -16.53
CA GLU A 109 12.05 1.12 -17.52
C GLU A 109 10.63 1.27 -16.94
N ASN A 110 10.37 2.44 -16.33
CA ASN A 110 9.13 2.93 -15.73
C ASN A 110 9.14 2.93 -14.20
N GLU A 111 9.94 3.84 -13.62
CA GLU A 111 9.83 4.16 -12.19
C GLU A 111 8.36 4.41 -11.81
N GLU A 112 7.55 5.08 -12.64
CA GLU A 112 6.13 5.35 -12.41
C GLU A 112 5.29 4.07 -12.22
N ASP A 113 5.58 3.00 -12.98
CA ASP A 113 4.80 1.74 -12.95
C ASP A 113 5.36 0.70 -11.96
N ALA A 114 6.63 0.84 -11.55
CA ALA A 114 7.25 -0.08 -10.61
C ALA A 114 6.64 0.09 -9.20
N ILE A 115 5.82 -0.87 -8.77
CA ILE A 115 5.36 -0.95 -7.38
C ILE A 115 6.55 -1.39 -6.51
N THR A 116 7.21 -0.42 -5.87
CA THR A 116 8.26 -0.66 -4.86
C THR A 116 7.67 -0.67 -3.45
N PRO A 117 8.32 -1.34 -2.48
CA PRO A 117 7.92 -1.26 -1.09
C PRO A 117 7.86 0.17 -0.53
N SER A 118 8.82 1.03 -0.88
CA SER A 118 8.81 2.46 -0.51
C SER A 118 7.58 3.16 -1.05
N LYS A 119 7.21 2.92 -2.32
CA LYS A 119 5.97 3.41 -2.90
C LYS A 119 4.73 2.82 -2.23
N MET A 120 4.73 1.56 -1.78
CA MET A 120 3.62 1.02 -0.99
C MET A 120 3.43 1.73 0.36
N LEU A 121 4.45 2.41 0.88
CA LEU A 121 4.34 3.21 2.11
C LEU A 121 3.97 4.67 1.86
N SER A 122 3.93 5.13 0.61
CA SER A 122 3.59 6.52 0.24
C SER A 122 2.59 6.65 -0.90
N PHE A 123 2.07 5.56 -1.47
CA PHE A 123 1.14 5.58 -2.63
C PHE A 123 -0.11 6.42 -2.36
N TYR A 124 -0.45 6.59 -1.09
CA TYR A 124 -1.60 7.33 -0.61
C TYR A 124 -1.35 8.84 -0.52
N GLU A 125 -0.18 9.36 -0.88
CA GLU A 125 0.12 10.80 -0.77
C GLU A 125 -0.56 11.62 -1.88
N ASP A 126 -0.69 11.05 -3.08
CA ASP A 126 -1.21 11.72 -4.28
C ASP A 126 -2.16 10.81 -5.09
N GLY A 127 -3.01 11.41 -5.94
CA GLY A 127 -3.92 10.68 -6.83
C GLY A 127 -5.26 10.24 -6.22
N TYR A 128 -5.51 10.58 -4.95
CA TYR A 128 -6.71 10.19 -4.23
C TYR A 128 -7.40 11.35 -3.51
N THR A 129 -8.71 11.21 -3.35
CA THR A 129 -9.46 11.93 -2.31
C THR A 129 -9.45 11.12 -1.01
N TYR A 130 -9.49 11.80 0.13
CA TYR A 130 -9.37 11.18 1.45
C TYR A 130 -10.65 11.38 2.26
N GLN A 131 -11.06 10.34 2.97
CA GLN A 131 -12.16 10.41 3.92
C GLN A 131 -11.82 9.59 5.15
N LEU A 132 -11.93 10.18 6.35
CA LEU A 132 -11.92 9.38 7.57
C LEU A 132 -13.12 8.43 7.55
N ASP A 133 -12.84 7.16 7.74
CA ASP A 133 -13.84 6.10 7.82
C ASP A 133 -13.96 5.63 9.28
N ILE A 134 -14.56 4.46 9.48
CA ILE A 134 -14.80 3.86 10.78
C ILE A 134 -13.50 3.66 11.58
N GLN A 135 -13.64 3.78 12.90
CA GLN A 135 -12.64 3.28 13.83
C GLN A 135 -13.08 1.90 14.32
N GLN A 136 -12.18 0.93 14.27
CA GLN A 136 -12.43 -0.43 14.74
C GLN A 136 -11.49 -0.81 15.89
N ASN A 137 -11.98 -1.65 16.79
CA ASN A 137 -11.13 -2.30 17.79
C ASN A 137 -10.83 -3.73 17.31
N ILE A 138 -9.58 -3.99 16.95
CA ILE A 138 -9.14 -5.28 16.44
C ILE A 138 -8.14 -5.85 17.45
N LYS A 139 -8.58 -6.87 18.20
CA LYS A 139 -7.74 -7.56 19.21
C LYS A 139 -7.11 -6.58 20.22
N GLY A 140 -7.85 -5.56 20.65
CA GLY A 140 -7.38 -4.53 21.59
C GLY A 140 -6.66 -3.35 20.95
N ARG A 141 -6.40 -3.38 19.63
CA ARG A 141 -5.81 -2.26 18.88
C ARG A 141 -6.91 -1.39 18.29
N LYS A 142 -6.80 -0.07 18.52
CA LYS A 142 -7.69 0.91 17.88
C LYS A 142 -7.14 1.22 16.49
N ILE A 143 -7.84 0.78 15.45
CA ILE A 143 -7.48 1.00 14.06
C ILE A 143 -8.42 2.06 13.49
N GLN A 144 -7.87 3.19 13.06
CA GLN A 144 -8.58 4.22 12.34
C GLN A 144 -8.45 3.96 10.84
N TYR A 145 -9.56 3.77 10.13
CA TYR A 145 -9.54 3.65 8.68
C TYR A 145 -9.59 5.02 8.00
N VAL A 146 -8.81 5.16 6.93
CA VAL A 146 -8.94 6.23 5.96
C VAL A 146 -9.33 5.59 4.64
N LYS A 147 -10.44 6.02 4.05
CA LYS A 147 -10.86 5.64 2.71
C LYS A 147 -10.19 6.57 1.71
N LEU A 148 -9.59 5.97 0.69
CA LEU A 148 -9.00 6.64 -0.45
C LEU A 148 -9.81 6.28 -1.69
N THR A 149 -10.21 7.29 -2.44
CA THR A 149 -10.92 7.11 -3.71
C THR A 149 -10.10 7.74 -4.83
N PRO A 150 -9.72 6.98 -5.87
CA PRO A 150 -8.96 7.52 -6.99
C PRO A 150 -9.61 8.76 -7.58
N ILE A 151 -8.81 9.77 -7.91
CA ILE A 151 -9.30 10.96 -8.62
C ILE A 151 -9.51 10.63 -10.11
N ASP A 152 -8.68 9.74 -10.66
CA ASP A 152 -8.81 9.26 -12.04
C ASP A 152 -10.06 8.40 -12.21
N SER A 153 -10.98 8.87 -13.04
CA SER A 153 -12.21 8.15 -13.39
C SER A 153 -11.96 6.83 -14.13
N ASN A 154 -10.83 6.72 -14.83
CA ASN A 154 -10.43 5.53 -15.58
C ASN A 154 -9.79 4.46 -14.69
N SER A 155 -9.55 4.74 -13.41
CA SER A 155 -8.96 3.75 -12.50
C SER A 155 -9.82 2.50 -12.39
N GLU A 156 -9.23 1.31 -12.44
CA GLU A 156 -9.91 0.04 -12.16
C GLU A 156 -10.20 -0.16 -10.66
N LEU A 157 -9.62 0.68 -9.81
CA LEU A 157 -9.89 0.69 -8.37
C LEU A 157 -11.17 1.47 -8.08
N GLU A 158 -12.02 0.91 -7.22
CA GLU A 158 -13.15 1.62 -6.64
C GLU A 158 -12.68 2.42 -5.42
N SER A 159 -11.95 1.79 -4.52
CA SER A 159 -11.39 2.44 -3.34
C SER A 159 -10.30 1.64 -2.66
N ILE A 160 -9.57 2.30 -1.77
CA ILE A 160 -8.62 1.69 -0.85
C ILE A 160 -9.04 2.06 0.58
N LEU A 161 -9.04 1.10 1.49
CA LEU A 161 -9.16 1.35 2.93
C LEU A 161 -7.79 1.11 3.56
N LEU A 162 -7.20 2.17 4.12
CA LEU A 162 -5.95 2.10 4.86
C LEU A 162 -6.24 2.13 6.36
N GLY A 163 -6.00 1.01 7.04
CA GLY A 163 -6.14 0.90 8.49
C GLY A 163 -4.88 1.34 9.19
N ILE A 164 -4.98 2.34 10.07
CA ILE A 164 -3.85 2.94 10.78
C ILE A 164 -4.01 2.69 12.27
N ASP A 165 -2.98 2.15 12.90
CA ASP A 165 -2.96 2.00 14.36
C ASP A 165 -2.93 3.38 15.02
N ALA A 166 -3.96 3.68 15.82
CA ALA A 166 -4.11 5.00 16.41
C ALA A 166 -2.99 5.33 17.43
N GLN A 167 -2.33 4.33 18.02
CA GLN A 167 -1.25 4.52 18.98
C GLN A 167 0.09 4.63 18.28
N THR A 168 0.44 3.65 17.44
CA THR A 168 1.78 3.61 16.83
C THR A 168 1.88 4.46 15.57
N LYS A 169 0.75 4.84 14.95
CA LYS A 169 0.70 5.46 13.61
C LYS A 169 1.34 4.59 12.53
N HIS A 170 1.36 3.28 12.73
CA HIS A 170 1.76 2.33 11.69
C HIS A 170 0.54 1.85 10.91
N ILE A 171 0.76 1.51 9.64
CA ILE A 171 -0.25 0.85 8.82
C ILE A 171 -0.48 -0.56 9.40
N TYR A 172 -1.72 -0.86 9.73
CA TYR A 172 -2.16 -2.18 10.15
C TYR A 172 -2.52 -3.04 8.94
N ASN A 173 -3.32 -2.50 8.02
CA ASN A 173 -3.66 -3.18 6.78
C ASN A 173 -4.03 -2.20 5.66
N LEU A 174 -3.96 -2.71 4.44
CA LEU A 174 -4.44 -2.08 3.22
C LEU A 174 -5.46 -3.02 2.59
N ILE A 175 -6.63 -2.49 2.25
CA ILE A 175 -7.69 -3.23 1.53
C ILE A 175 -7.99 -2.47 0.25
N GLN A 176 -7.61 -3.04 -0.89
CA GLN A 176 -8.00 -2.55 -2.22
C GLN A 176 -9.29 -3.23 -2.66
N ILE A 177 -10.21 -2.44 -3.20
CA ILE A 177 -11.47 -2.89 -3.76
C ILE A 177 -11.51 -2.43 -5.21
N GLY A 178 -11.52 -3.37 -6.16
CA GLY A 178 -11.63 -3.12 -7.59
C GLY A 178 -13.09 -2.97 -8.03
N LYS A 179 -13.32 -2.23 -9.12
CA LYS A 179 -14.66 -2.06 -9.72
C LYS A 179 -15.28 -3.39 -10.19
N ASN A 180 -14.44 -4.39 -10.46
CA ASN A 180 -14.83 -5.76 -10.80
C ASN A 180 -15.22 -6.61 -9.56
N GLY A 181 -15.15 -6.05 -8.35
CA GLY A 181 -15.44 -6.76 -7.10
C GLY A 181 -14.26 -7.53 -6.51
N ALA A 182 -13.09 -7.53 -7.16
CA ALA A 182 -11.89 -8.13 -6.61
C ALA A 182 -11.43 -7.34 -5.38
N LYS A 183 -11.07 -8.07 -4.32
CA LYS A 183 -10.59 -7.52 -3.06
C LYS A 183 -9.21 -8.06 -2.74
N THR A 184 -8.24 -7.16 -2.73
CA THR A 184 -6.86 -7.46 -2.33
C THR A 184 -6.62 -6.89 -0.93
N THR A 185 -6.13 -7.70 0.00
CA THR A 185 -5.82 -7.26 1.36
C THR A 185 -4.38 -7.60 1.73
N LEU A 186 -3.63 -6.60 2.18
CA LEU A 186 -2.32 -6.74 2.80
C LEU A 186 -2.46 -6.44 4.28
N THR A 187 -2.19 -7.41 5.15
CA THR A 187 -2.25 -7.24 6.61
C THR A 187 -0.86 -7.37 7.21
N VAL A 188 -0.43 -6.36 7.95
CA VAL A 188 0.84 -6.35 8.67
C VAL A 188 0.74 -7.24 9.91
N ASN A 189 1.53 -8.31 9.95
CA ASN A 189 1.62 -9.22 11.09
C ASN A 189 2.71 -8.79 12.07
N SER A 190 3.81 -8.25 11.55
CA SER A 190 4.99 -7.84 12.30
C SER A 190 5.55 -6.58 11.67
N PHE A 191 5.95 -5.61 12.49
CA PHE A 191 6.57 -4.37 12.05
C PHE A 191 7.72 -4.05 13.00
N LYS A 192 8.95 -4.11 12.49
CA LYS A 192 10.18 -3.84 13.23
C LYS A 192 10.94 -2.71 12.55
N THR A 193 11.62 -1.91 13.36
CA THR A 193 12.34 -0.73 12.88
C THR A 193 13.74 -0.70 13.43
N ASN A 194 14.66 -0.07 12.71
CA ASN A 194 16.04 0.20 13.13
C ASN A 194 16.73 -1.06 13.66
N GLN A 195 16.48 -2.19 13.01
CA GLN A 195 17.10 -3.47 13.35
C GLN A 195 18.55 -3.48 12.84
N PRO A 196 19.47 -4.19 13.50
CA PRO A 196 20.76 -4.48 12.90
C PRO A 196 20.55 -5.33 11.65
N ILE A 197 21.10 -4.92 10.52
CA ILE A 197 21.01 -5.64 9.25
C ILE A 197 22.41 -5.88 8.68
N SER A 198 22.57 -7.00 7.96
CA SER A 198 23.84 -7.34 7.32
C SER A 198 24.13 -6.39 6.16
N ASN A 199 25.41 -6.03 5.98
CA ASN A 199 25.87 -5.27 4.80
C ASN A 199 25.60 -6.01 3.48
N SER A 200 25.52 -7.34 3.51
CA SER A 200 25.22 -8.19 2.35
C SER A 200 23.72 -8.43 2.11
N LEU A 201 22.83 -7.87 2.94
CA LEU A 201 21.39 -8.14 2.85
C LEU A 201 20.82 -7.78 1.47
N PHE A 202 21.29 -6.68 0.89
CA PHE A 202 20.85 -6.16 -0.41
C PHE A 202 21.81 -6.54 -1.55
N THR A 203 22.67 -7.52 -1.35
CA THR A 203 23.64 -7.96 -2.35
C THR A 203 23.15 -9.21 -3.06
N PHE A 204 23.07 -9.16 -4.39
CA PHE A 204 22.84 -10.34 -5.19
C PHE A 204 24.11 -11.20 -5.25
N ASP A 205 23.97 -12.49 -4.97
CA ASP A 205 25.06 -13.46 -5.00
C ASP A 205 24.78 -14.48 -6.11
N ALA A 206 25.41 -14.27 -7.26
CA ALA A 206 25.23 -15.10 -8.45
C ALA A 206 25.61 -16.58 -8.21
N ASN A 207 26.50 -16.86 -7.24
CA ASN A 207 26.91 -18.24 -6.95
C ASN A 207 25.77 -19.09 -6.39
N LYS A 208 24.71 -18.47 -5.84
CA LYS A 208 23.52 -19.17 -5.36
C LYS A 208 22.58 -19.61 -6.48
N TYR A 209 22.80 -19.15 -7.70
CA TYR A 209 21.89 -19.30 -8.83
C TYR A 209 22.62 -19.81 -10.08
N GLN A 210 23.62 -20.67 -9.89
CA GLN A 210 24.43 -21.21 -11.00
C GLN A 210 23.61 -22.05 -11.98
N ASP A 211 22.56 -22.72 -11.48
CA ASP A 211 21.65 -23.54 -12.28
C ASP A 211 20.48 -22.73 -12.88
N TYR A 212 20.39 -21.43 -12.60
CA TYR A 212 19.29 -20.59 -13.04
C TYR A 212 19.60 -19.94 -14.39
N TYR A 213 18.58 -19.77 -15.22
CA TYR A 213 18.65 -18.89 -16.38
C TYR A 213 18.79 -17.42 -15.93
N ILE A 214 19.82 -16.75 -16.43
CA ILE A 214 20.06 -15.32 -16.13
C ILE A 214 19.62 -14.48 -17.32
N ASN A 215 18.54 -13.72 -17.14
CA ASN A 215 17.96 -12.83 -18.12
C ASN A 215 18.35 -11.37 -17.79
N ASN A 216 19.28 -10.80 -18.56
CA ASN A 216 19.63 -9.38 -18.44
C ASN A 216 18.80 -8.58 -19.45
N LEU A 217 18.03 -7.61 -18.97
CA LEU A 217 17.21 -6.74 -19.83
C LEU A 217 17.97 -5.50 -20.32
N ASP A 218 19.13 -5.21 -19.71
CA ASP A 218 20.04 -4.11 -20.09
C ASP A 218 21.09 -4.53 -21.13
#